data_AF-A0A6N7RIV2-F1
#
_entry.id   AF-A0A6N7RIV2-F1
#
_cell.length_a   1.000
_cell.length_b   1.000
_cell.length_c   1.000
_cell.angle_alpha   90.00
_cell.angle_beta   90.00
_cell.angle_gamma   90.00
#
_symmetry.space_group_name_H-M   'P 1'
#
loop_
_entity.id
_entity.type
_entity.pdbx_description
1 polymer ?
#
loop_
_entity_poly.entity_id
_entity_poly.type
_entity_poly.pdbx_seq_one_letter_code
_entity_poly.pdbx_strand_id
1 'polypeptide(L)'
;MGSFKLGKMTLGGLFKKPETLLYPVQTKTPPPGLKGHVVNDVDRCILCGICQKRCPCAAITVDKPARTWTIDRFRCVQCGSCVRECPKDCLTMEPTYTPPATSKHVDAFEVPETKKTA
;
A
#
# COMPACT_ATOMS: atom_id res chain seq x y z
N MET A 1 -6.91 -11.05 -49.84
CA MET A 1 -8.04 -11.62 -49.04
C MET A 1 -7.84 -11.35 -47.54
N GLY A 2 -7.84 -10.08 -47.09
CA GLY A 2 -7.55 -9.72 -45.68
C GLY A 2 -8.61 -8.86 -44.99
N SER A 3 -9.42 -8.10 -45.73
CA SER A 3 -10.31 -7.07 -45.14
C SER A 3 -11.57 -7.61 -44.43
N PHE A 4 -12.07 -8.80 -44.81
CA PHE A 4 -13.31 -9.35 -44.23
C PHE A 4 -13.15 -9.92 -42.81
N LYS A 5 -11.92 -10.29 -42.40
CA LYS A 5 -11.65 -10.91 -41.09
C LYS A 5 -11.76 -9.89 -39.95
N LEU A 6 -11.37 -8.64 -40.22
CA LEU A 6 -11.46 -7.54 -39.26
C LEU A 6 -12.92 -7.14 -39.02
N GLY A 7 -13.72 -7.04 -40.10
CA GLY A 7 -15.16 -6.72 -40.00
C GLY A 7 -15.96 -7.72 -39.17
N LYS A 8 -15.67 -9.03 -39.30
CA LYS A 8 -16.32 -10.06 -38.47
C LYS A 8 -15.95 -9.94 -36.99
N MET A 9 -14.70 -9.59 -36.69
CA MET A 9 -14.22 -9.43 -35.32
C MET A 9 -14.79 -8.17 -34.66
N THR A 10 -14.91 -7.07 -35.41
CA THR A 10 -15.50 -5.81 -34.92
C THR A 10 -17.01 -5.91 -34.75
N LEU A 11 -17.75 -6.50 -35.70
CA LEU A 11 -19.19 -6.76 -35.52
C LEU A 11 -19.44 -7.68 -34.33
N GLY A 12 -18.64 -8.73 -34.17
CA GLY A 12 -18.76 -9.65 -33.04
C GLY A 12 -18.47 -9.00 -31.68
N GLY A 13 -17.64 -7.95 -31.65
CA GLY A 13 -17.37 -7.17 -30.44
C GLY A 13 -18.51 -6.24 -30.04
N LEU A 14 -19.25 -5.67 -31.00
CA LEU A 14 -20.35 -4.74 -30.74
C LEU A 14 -21.50 -5.35 -29.92
N PHE A 15 -21.73 -6.66 -30.06
CA PHE A 15 -22.79 -7.38 -29.35
C PHE A 15 -22.33 -8.02 -28.02
N LYS A 16 -21.04 -7.93 -27.67
CA LYS A 16 -20.54 -8.39 -26.37
C LYS A 16 -20.71 -7.29 -25.33
N LYS A 17 -20.87 -7.67 -24.06
CA LYS A 17 -20.82 -6.69 -22.97
C LYS A 17 -19.44 -6.03 -22.94
N PRO A 18 -19.36 -4.73 -22.62
CA PRO A 18 -18.09 -4.05 -22.51
C PRO A 18 -17.29 -4.62 -21.33
N GLU A 19 -15.99 -4.77 -21.52
CA GLU A 19 -15.03 -5.18 -20.47
C GLU A 19 -14.77 -4.07 -19.43
N THR A 20 -15.26 -2.86 -19.70
CA THR A 20 -15.09 -1.70 -18.82
C THR A 20 -15.97 -1.85 -17.57
N LEU A 21 -15.43 -1.41 -16.44
CA LEU A 21 -16.19 -1.28 -15.19
C LEU A 21 -16.52 0.20 -14.98
N LEU A 22 -17.70 0.45 -14.41
CA LEU A 22 -18.16 1.80 -14.08
C LEU A 22 -17.51 2.28 -12.78
N TYR A 23 -16.24 2.70 -12.82
CA TYR A 23 -15.60 3.36 -11.68
C TYR A 23 -16.24 4.75 -11.46
N PRO A 24 -16.55 5.18 -10.22
CA PRO A 24 -16.28 4.54 -8.92
C PRO A 24 -17.41 3.64 -8.39
N VAL A 25 -18.51 3.45 -9.13
CA VAL A 25 -19.67 2.65 -8.70
C VAL A 25 -19.33 1.17 -8.54
N GLN A 26 -18.50 0.64 -9.43
CA GLN A 26 -18.01 -0.74 -9.40
C GLN A 26 -16.48 -0.75 -9.49
N THR A 27 -15.84 -1.51 -8.61
CA THR A 27 -14.38 -1.67 -8.55
C THR A 27 -14.00 -3.14 -8.67
N LYS A 28 -12.76 -3.41 -9.13
CA LYS A 28 -12.22 -4.77 -9.13
C LYS A 28 -11.79 -5.15 -7.72
N THR A 29 -12.04 -6.39 -7.34
CA THR A 29 -11.44 -6.96 -6.14
C THR A 29 -9.92 -6.99 -6.29
N PRO A 30 -9.15 -6.46 -5.32
CA PRO A 30 -7.70 -6.55 -5.33
C PRO A 30 -7.23 -8.01 -5.44
N PRO A 31 -6.23 -8.31 -6.30
CA PRO A 31 -5.67 -9.66 -6.36
C PRO A 31 -4.93 -10.01 -5.06
N PRO A 32 -4.79 -11.31 -4.73
CA PRO A 32 -4.04 -11.74 -3.56
C PRO A 32 -2.58 -11.30 -3.68
N GLY A 33 -2.02 -10.78 -2.58
CA GLY A 33 -0.64 -10.29 -2.55
C GLY A 33 -0.43 -8.91 -3.17
N LEU A 34 -1.49 -8.17 -3.50
CA LEU A 34 -1.38 -6.77 -3.88
C LEU A 34 -0.65 -5.99 -2.79
N LYS A 35 0.46 -5.35 -3.18
CA LYS A 35 1.21 -4.44 -2.33
C LYS A 35 0.55 -3.06 -2.40
N GLY A 36 -0.40 -2.79 -1.52
CA GLY A 36 -0.95 -1.45 -1.35
C GLY A 36 -0.07 -0.62 -0.42
N HIS A 37 -0.63 -0.08 0.66
CA HIS A 37 0.10 0.80 1.58
C HIS A 37 0.55 0.08 2.85
N VAL A 38 1.63 0.59 3.47
CA VAL A 38 2.17 0.03 4.72
C VAL A 38 1.30 0.46 5.90
N VAL A 39 0.83 -0.46 6.73
CA VAL A 39 0.15 -0.15 7.99
C VAL A 39 1.01 -0.59 9.15
N ASN A 40 1.04 0.20 10.23
CA ASN A 40 1.77 -0.12 11.45
C ASN A 40 0.79 -0.41 12.58
N ASP A 41 0.86 -1.62 13.12
CA ASP A 41 0.27 -1.97 14.40
C ASP A 41 1.13 -1.36 15.51
N VAL A 42 0.72 -0.18 15.95
CA VAL A 42 1.46 0.63 16.93
C VAL A 42 1.57 -0.05 18.29
N ASP A 43 0.62 -0.89 18.68
CA ASP A 43 0.61 -1.57 19.98
C ASP A 43 1.74 -2.60 20.08
N ARG A 44 2.09 -3.22 18.94
CA ARG A 44 3.19 -4.19 18.84
C ARG A 44 4.54 -3.57 18.50
N CYS A 45 4.55 -2.29 18.11
CA CYS A 45 5.76 -1.60 17.68
C CYS A 45 6.67 -1.30 18.87
N ILE A 46 7.93 -1.75 18.79
CA ILE A 46 8.96 -1.48 19.82
C ILE A 46 9.91 -0.34 19.43
N LEU A 47 9.57 0.44 18.39
CA LEU A 47 10.36 1.55 17.88
C LEU A 47 11.83 1.18 17.59
N CYS A 48 12.11 -0.05 17.13
CA CYS A 48 13.49 -0.53 16.95
C CYS A 48 14.29 0.23 15.87
N GLY A 49 13.60 0.84 14.90
CA GLY A 49 14.20 1.61 13.80
C GLY A 49 14.76 0.78 12.64
N ILE A 50 14.58 -0.55 12.63
CA ILE A 50 15.05 -1.42 11.53
C ILE A 50 14.32 -1.08 10.22
N CYS A 51 13.00 -0.84 10.30
CA CYS A 51 12.20 -0.46 9.14
C CYS A 51 12.67 0.84 8.47
N GLN A 52 13.10 1.83 9.25
CA GLN A 52 13.72 3.06 8.76
C GLN A 52 15.04 2.77 8.04
N LYS A 53 15.94 1.98 8.65
CA LYS A 53 17.24 1.63 8.06
C LYS A 53 17.11 0.82 6.76
N ARG A 54 16.09 -0.05 6.67
CA ARG A 54 15.87 -0.88 5.49
C ARG A 54 15.18 -0.14 4.34
N CYS A 55 14.49 0.97 4.62
CA CYS A 55 13.73 1.68 3.61
C CYS A 55 14.67 2.23 2.52
N PRO A 56 14.57 1.77 1.26
CA PRO A 56 15.47 2.23 0.19
C PRO A 56 15.27 3.71 -0.17
N CYS A 57 14.10 4.27 0.15
CA CYS A 57 13.72 5.65 -0.16
C CYS A 57 13.73 6.57 1.07
N ALA A 58 14.20 6.08 2.23
CA ALA A 58 14.16 6.80 3.51
C ALA A 58 12.78 7.42 3.82
N ALA A 59 11.71 6.67 3.55
CA ALA A 59 10.32 7.13 3.71
C ALA A 59 9.80 7.01 5.16
N ILE A 60 10.45 6.19 6.01
CA ILE A 60 10.02 5.95 7.39
C ILE A 60 10.98 6.64 8.34
N THR A 61 10.44 7.34 9.34
CA THR A 61 11.22 7.92 10.45
C THR A 61 10.69 7.40 11.78
N VAL A 62 11.59 6.99 12.66
CA VAL A 62 11.27 6.47 13.99
C VAL A 62 11.95 7.35 15.03
N ASP A 63 11.16 8.05 15.82
CA ASP A 63 11.63 8.85 16.95
C ASP A 63 11.33 8.10 18.25
N LYS A 64 12.39 7.57 18.89
CA LYS A 64 12.27 6.86 20.17
C LYS A 64 11.94 7.82 21.33
N PRO A 65 12.65 8.94 21.53
CA PRO A 65 12.28 9.95 22.52
C PRO A 65 10.84 10.44 22.42
N ALA A 66 10.38 10.82 21.23
CA ALA A 66 9.02 11.32 21.02
C ALA A 66 7.99 10.18 20.89
N ARG A 67 8.44 8.92 20.87
CA ARG A 67 7.62 7.72 20.64
C ARG A 67 6.76 7.80 19.38
N THR A 68 7.26 8.43 18.33
CA THR A 68 6.54 8.56 17.06
C THR A 68 7.13 7.67 15.98
N TRP A 69 6.24 7.06 15.21
CA TRP A 69 6.56 6.37 13.98
C TRP A 69 5.88 7.11 12.84
N THR A 70 6.66 7.61 11.88
CA THR A 70 6.14 8.41 10.77
C THR A 70 6.50 7.79 9.42
N ILE A 71 5.64 8.01 8.44
CA ILE A 71 5.84 7.56 7.06
C ILE A 71 5.43 8.64 6.06
N ASP A 72 6.38 9.00 5.20
CA ASP A 72 6.15 9.82 4.02
C ASP A 72 5.63 8.91 2.89
N ARG A 73 4.31 8.94 2.67
CA ARG A 73 3.64 8.15 1.63
C ARG A 73 4.08 8.52 0.22
N PHE A 74 4.54 9.75 0.01
CA PHE A 74 4.97 10.25 -1.30
C PHE A 74 6.39 9.79 -1.65
N ARG A 75 7.19 9.38 -0.66
CA ARG A 75 8.50 8.72 -0.88
C ARG A 75 8.41 7.20 -0.91
N CYS A 76 7.34 6.62 -0.41
CA CYS A 76 7.19 5.17 -0.31
C CYS A 76 6.92 4.54 -1.68
N VAL A 77 7.82 3.66 -2.13
CA VAL A 77 7.68 2.89 -3.38
C VAL A 77 6.99 1.53 -3.20
N GLN A 78 6.34 1.30 -2.05
CA GLN A 78 5.54 0.09 -1.75
C GLN A 78 6.30 -1.24 -1.96
N CYS A 79 7.63 -1.26 -1.76
CA CYS A 79 8.44 -2.45 -2.02
C CYS A 79 8.20 -3.60 -1.01
N GLY A 80 7.73 -3.28 0.20
CA GLY A 80 7.49 -4.22 1.29
C GLY A 80 8.75 -4.65 2.08
N SER A 81 9.88 -3.94 1.92
CA SER A 81 11.12 -4.28 2.64
C SER A 81 11.00 -4.07 4.15
N CYS A 82 10.34 -2.98 4.57
CA CYS A 82 10.11 -2.70 5.99
C CYS A 82 9.25 -3.78 6.69
N VAL A 83 8.27 -4.34 5.98
CA VAL A 83 7.40 -5.42 6.46
C VAL A 83 8.21 -6.69 6.69
N ARG A 84 9.05 -7.08 5.73
CA ARG A 84 9.86 -8.31 5.82
C ARG A 84 10.93 -8.28 6.92
N GLU A 85 11.51 -7.12 7.21
CA GLU A 85 12.58 -7.01 8.21
C GLU A 85 12.06 -6.63 9.60
N CYS A 86 10.75 -6.47 9.80
CA CYS A 86 10.23 -6.07 11.10
C CYS A 86 10.32 -7.24 12.08
N PRO A 87 11.13 -7.17 13.15
CA PRO A 87 11.33 -8.31 14.07
C PRO A 87 10.10 -8.63 14.91
N LYS A 88 9.12 -7.73 14.95
CA LYS A 88 7.87 -7.89 15.68
C LYS A 88 6.68 -8.20 14.78
N ASP A 89 6.88 -8.24 13.46
CA ASP A 89 5.83 -8.40 12.46
C ASP A 89 4.63 -7.46 12.69
N CYS A 90 4.92 -6.22 13.09
CA CYS A 90 3.90 -5.20 13.36
C CYS A 90 3.56 -4.35 12.12
N LEU A 91 4.32 -4.52 11.03
CA LEU A 91 4.07 -3.82 9.77
C LEU A 91 3.39 -4.78 8.79
N THR A 92 2.37 -4.31 8.09
CA THR A 92 1.65 -5.08 7.06
C THR A 92 1.50 -4.29 5.77
N MET A 93 1.34 -4.99 4.64
CA MET A 93 0.94 -4.37 3.36
C MET A 93 -0.57 -4.54 3.22
N GLU A 94 -1.32 -3.46 3.38
CA GLU A 94 -2.76 -3.46 3.17
C GLU A 94 -3.04 -3.51 1.65
N PRO A 95 -3.85 -4.45 1.13
CA PRO A 95 -4.12 -4.60 -0.30
C PRO A 95 -5.14 -3.59 -0.83
N THR A 96 -5.06 -2.33 -0.38
CA THR A 96 -5.94 -1.24 -0.81
C THR A 96 -5.15 -0.15 -1.53
N TYR A 97 -5.78 0.45 -2.52
CA TYR A 97 -5.20 1.56 -3.27
C TYR A 97 -5.14 2.82 -2.40
N THR A 98 -4.00 3.53 -2.46
CA THR A 98 -3.87 4.84 -1.81
C THR A 98 -4.77 5.84 -2.52
N PRO A 99 -5.66 6.56 -1.81
CA PRO A 99 -6.48 7.60 -2.43
C PRO A 99 -5.60 8.74 -2.95
N PRO A 100 -6.03 9.44 -4.01
CA PRO A 100 -5.32 10.63 -4.47
C PRO A 100 -5.37 11.71 -3.38
N ALA A 101 -4.23 12.34 -3.12
CA ALA A 101 -4.12 13.45 -2.18
C ALA A 101 -3.77 14.74 -2.93
N THR A 102 -4.33 15.86 -2.49
CA THR A 102 -4.09 17.18 -3.09
C THR A 102 -2.80 17.83 -2.62
N SER A 103 -2.28 17.42 -1.46
CA SER A 103 -1.07 17.95 -0.84
C SER A 103 -0.17 16.84 -0.29
N LYS A 104 1.13 17.13 -0.24
CA LYS A 104 2.12 16.26 0.38
C LYS A 104 1.93 16.30 1.90
N HIS A 105 1.85 15.13 2.52
CA HIS A 105 1.72 14.97 3.96
C HIS A 105 2.53 13.76 4.44
N VAL A 106 2.83 13.77 5.73
CA VAL A 106 3.52 12.69 6.42
C VAL A 106 2.55 12.13 7.45
N ASP A 107 2.30 10.83 7.40
CA ASP A 107 1.46 10.18 8.39
C ASP A 107 2.30 9.96 9.64
N ALA A 108 1.84 10.45 10.78
CA ALA A 108 2.49 10.28 12.07
C ALA A 108 1.60 9.45 13.00
N PHE A 109 2.20 8.46 13.64
CA PHE A 109 1.54 7.56 14.57
C PHE A 109 2.29 7.57 15.90
N GLU A 110 1.56 7.76 17.00
CA GLU A 110 2.11 7.67 18.36
C GLU A 110 2.07 6.22 18.85
N VAL A 111 3.19 5.74 19.39
CA VAL A 111 3.32 4.37 19.88
C VAL A 111 3.07 4.33 21.39
N PRO A 112 1.99 3.67 21.85
CA PRO A 112 1.62 3.66 23.27
C PRO A 112 2.66 2.93 24.13
N GLU A 113 2.72 3.28 25.41
CA GLU A 113 3.61 2.62 26.35
C GLU A 113 3.19 1.17 26.56
N THR A 114 4.03 0.25 26.09
CA THR A 114 3.83 -1.18 26.32
C THR A 114 4.07 -1.46 27.80
N LYS A 115 3.00 -1.66 28.57
CA LYS A 115 3.11 -2.27 29.91
C LYS A 115 3.78 -3.63 29.72
N LYS A 116 4.99 -3.79 30.26
CA LYS A 116 5.63 -5.11 30.35
C LYS A 116 4.72 -5.97 31.21
N THR A 117 3.91 -6.81 30.60
CA THR A 117 3.24 -7.89 31.31
C THR A 117 4.34 -8.80 31.83
N ALA A 118 4.47 -8.86 33.15
CA ALA A 118 5.43 -9.69 33.87
C ALA A 118 5.15 -11.18 33.65
#